data_AF-A0A3C1FJP3-F1
#
_entry.id   AF-A0A3C1FJP3-F1
#
_cell.length_a   1.000
_cell.length_b   1.000
_cell.length_c   1.000
_cell.angle_alpha   90.00
_cell.angle_beta   90.00
_cell.angle_gamma   90.00
#
_symmetry.space_group_name_H-M   'P 1'
#
loop_
_entity.id
_entity.type
_entity.pdbx_description
1 polymer ?
#
loop_
_entity_poly.entity_id
_entity_poly.type
_entity_poly.pdbx_seq_one_letter_code
_entity_poly.pdbx_strand_id
1 'polypeptide(L)'
;LSEWLEVRIKRDGHEHFMRFRMGDPEAPLEIVGEAGEETGSEIIFLPSLEIFSAIAFDFDTLEHRLRELAFLNSGVHITLRDLRGVEPREVDLAY
;
A
#
# COMPACT_ATOMS: atom_id res chain seq x y z
N LEU A 1 7.38 -9.14 -9.49
CA LEU A 1 6.68 -8.04 -10.21
C LEU A 1 7.12 -6.67 -9.72
N SER A 2 7.48 -6.51 -8.45
CA SER A 2 8.06 -5.26 -7.93
C SER A 2 9.59 -5.27 -8.01
N GLU A 3 10.20 -4.11 -8.26
CA GLU A 3 11.65 -3.90 -8.09
C GLU A 3 12.01 -4.07 -6.62
N TRP A 4 11.25 -3.42 -5.74
CA TRP A 4 11.29 -3.59 -4.30
C TRP A 4 9.90 -3.49 -3.70
N LEU A 5 9.73 -4.10 -2.53
CA LEU A 5 8.50 -4.06 -1.74
C LEU A 5 8.86 -4.09 -0.26
N GLU A 6 8.21 -3.24 0.52
CA GLU A 6 8.30 -3.17 1.97
C GLU A 6 6.95 -3.52 2.59
N VAL A 7 6.99 -4.35 3.63
CA VAL A 7 5.81 -4.72 4.41
C VAL A 7 6.04 -4.28 5.87
N ARG A 8 5.07 -3.56 6.42
CA ARG A 8 4.97 -3.29 7.85
C ARG A 8 3.70 -3.93 8.39
N ILE A 9 3.81 -4.66 9.50
CA ILE A 9 2.68 -5.36 10.12
C ILE A 9 2.64 -4.95 11.59
N LYS A 10 1.55 -4.31 12.00
CA LYS A 10 1.27 -4.02 13.41
C LYS A 10 0.40 -5.14 13.97
N ARG A 11 0.94 -5.94 14.89
CA ARG A 11 0.25 -7.11 15.47
C ARG A 11 0.83 -7.47 16.83
N ASP A 12 -0.04 -7.92 17.75
CA ASP A 12 0.35 -8.40 19.08
C ASP A 12 1.25 -7.42 19.85
N GLY A 13 0.97 -6.12 19.73
CA GLY A 13 1.74 -5.05 20.37
C GLY A 13 3.02 -4.62 19.65
N HIS A 14 3.40 -5.29 18.56
CA HIS A 14 4.68 -5.06 17.88
C HIS A 14 4.48 -4.59 16.43
N GLU A 15 5.43 -3.79 15.94
CA GLU A 15 5.60 -3.49 14.52
C GLU A 15 6.67 -4.41 13.94
N HIS A 16 6.26 -5.20 12.95
CA HIS A 16 7.14 -6.07 12.19
C HIS A 16 7.47 -5.44 10.84
N PHE A 17 8.70 -5.60 10.38
CA PHE A 17 9.16 -5.11 9.08
C PHE A 17 9.85 -6.21 8.28
N MET A 18 9.63 -6.18 6.96
CA MET A 18 10.35 -7.03 6.03
C MET A 18 10.43 -6.34 4.66
N ARG A 19 11.58 -6.48 4.01
CA ARG A 19 11.83 -5.94 2.68
C ARG A 19 12.16 -7.05 1.69
N PHE A 20 11.66 -6.86 0.47
CA PHE A 20 11.86 -7.75 -0.66
C PHE A 20 12.49 -6.97 -1.81
N ARG A 21 13.36 -7.63 -2.57
CA ARG A 21 13.91 -7.13 -3.82
C ARG A 21 13.72 -8.17 -4.91
N MET A 22 13.09 -7.79 -6.01
CA MET A 22 12.74 -8.69 -7.11
C MET A 22 11.97 -9.96 -6.69
N GLY A 23 11.29 -9.92 -5.55
CA GLY A 23 10.54 -11.05 -4.98
C GLY A 23 11.31 -11.86 -3.93
N ASP A 24 12.62 -11.68 -3.81
CA ASP A 24 13.43 -12.34 -2.80
C ASP A 24 13.49 -11.51 -1.51
N PRO A 25 13.38 -12.16 -0.33
CA PRO A 25 13.50 -11.48 0.95
C PRO A 25 14.95 -11.01 1.18
N GLU A 26 15.14 -9.74 1.53
CA GLU A 26 16.48 -9.19 1.85
C GLU A 26 16.95 -9.60 3.25
N ALA A 27 16.00 -9.84 4.17
CA ALA A 27 16.24 -10.32 5.53
C ALA A 27 15.00 -11.08 6.06
N PRO A 28 15.14 -11.90 7.12
CA PRO A 28 14.00 -12.42 7.86
C PRO A 28 13.12 -11.30 8.44
N LEU A 29 11.85 -11.59 8.71
CA LEU A 29 10.94 -10.67 9.40
C LEU A 29 11.51 -10.27 10.76
N GLU A 30 11.61 -8.97 11.01
CA GLU A 30 12.14 -8.42 12.26
C GLU A 30 11.10 -7.55 12.98
N ILE A 31 11.23 -7.43 14.30
CA ILE A 31 10.46 -6.48 15.11
C ILE A 31 11.23 -5.17 15.13
N VAL A 32 10.62 -4.09 14.64
CA VAL A 32 11.25 -2.76 14.51
C VAL A 32 10.73 -1.74 15.52
N GLY A 33 9.66 -2.07 16.25
CA GLY A 33 9.10 -1.19 17.26
C GLY A 33 7.87 -1.77 17.96
N GLU A 34 7.29 -0.93 18.83
CA GLU A 34 6.04 -1.19 19.53
C GLU A 34 4.88 -0.57 18.75
N ALA A 35 3.79 -1.32 18.58
CA ALA A 35 2.55 -0.87 17.95
C ALA A 35 1.41 -0.60 18.95
N GLY A 36 1.59 -0.97 20.23
CA GLY A 36 0.55 -0.77 21.25
C GLY A 36 -0.75 -1.49 20.89
N GLU A 37 -1.86 -0.76 20.85
CA GLU A 37 -3.18 -1.31 20.48
C GLU A 37 -3.47 -1.22 18.97
N GLU A 38 -2.60 -0.57 18.19
CA GLU A 38 -2.80 -0.45 16.74
C GLU A 38 -2.59 -1.79 16.05
N THR A 39 -3.43 -2.08 15.06
CA THR A 39 -3.29 -3.26 14.19
C THR A 39 -3.43 -2.86 12.74
N GLY A 40 -2.80 -3.62 11.85
CA GLY A 40 -2.92 -3.40 10.41
C GLY A 40 -1.69 -3.83 9.65
N SER A 41 -1.79 -3.69 8.33
CA SER A 41 -0.71 -3.99 7.41
C SER A 41 -0.54 -2.81 6.46
N GLU A 42 0.70 -2.39 6.27
CA GLU A 42 1.09 -1.43 5.25
C GLU A 42 2.01 -2.13 4.25
N ILE A 43 1.75 -1.89 2.96
CA ILE A 43 2.56 -2.40 1.88
C ILE A 43 2.93 -1.23 0.98
N ILE A 44 4.23 -1.04 0.77
CA ILE A 44 4.78 -0.03 -0.13
C ILE A 44 5.60 -0.76 -1.19
N PHE A 45 5.42 -0.43 -2.46
CA PHE A 45 6.16 -1.09 -3.52
C PHE A 45 6.44 -0.17 -4.70
N LEU A 46 7.52 -0.50 -5.42
CA LEU A 46 7.83 0.07 -6.72
C LEU A 46 7.69 -1.03 -7.79
N PRO A 47 6.83 -0.86 -8.81
CA PRO A 47 6.75 -1.80 -9.93
C PRO A 47 8.10 -1.93 -10.66
N SER A 48 8.45 -3.13 -11.11
CA SER A 48 9.72 -3.35 -11.84
C SER A 48 9.63 -2.87 -13.28
N LEU A 49 10.56 -2.00 -13.69
CA LEU A 49 10.72 -1.55 -15.07
C LEU A 49 11.25 -2.65 -16.01
N GLU A 50 11.86 -3.70 -15.46
CA GLU A 50 12.27 -4.87 -16.26
C GLU A 50 11.07 -5.69 -16.73
N ILE A 51 9.97 -5.63 -15.97
CA ILE A 51 8.77 -6.42 -16.22
C ILE A 51 7.69 -5.58 -16.91
N PHE A 52 7.49 -4.34 -16.47
CA PHE A 52 6.44 -3.46 -16.97
C PHE A 52 6.99 -2.39 -17.91
N SER A 53 6.35 -2.22 -19.07
CA SER A 53 6.68 -1.15 -20.02
C SER A 53 6.27 0.25 -19.55
N ALA A 54 5.31 0.35 -18.62
CA ALA A 54 4.89 1.58 -17.97
C ALA A 54 4.53 1.30 -16.50
N ILE A 55 5.06 2.13 -15.60
CA ILE A 55 4.87 1.99 -14.14
C ILE A 55 4.15 3.19 -13.50
N ALA A 56 3.79 4.18 -14.31
CA ALA A 56 3.04 5.34 -13.84
C ALA A 56 1.58 4.93 -13.59
N PHE A 57 1.12 5.07 -12.35
CA PHE A 57 -0.26 4.83 -11.99
C PHE A 57 -1.18 5.93 -12.53
N ASP A 58 -2.31 5.52 -13.12
CA ASP A 58 -3.36 6.44 -13.55
C ASP A 58 -4.39 6.63 -12.43
N PHE A 59 -4.61 7.88 -12.01
CA PHE A 59 -5.46 8.17 -10.87
C PHE A 59 -6.92 7.82 -11.15
N ASP A 60 -7.44 8.22 -12.31
CA ASP A 60 -8.85 8.07 -12.64
C ASP A 60 -9.23 6.58 -12.76
N THR A 61 -8.32 5.76 -13.27
CA THR A 61 -8.46 4.29 -13.31
C THR A 61 -8.55 3.70 -11.90
N LEU A 62 -7.66 4.12 -10.97
CA LEU A 62 -7.68 3.64 -9.59
C LEU A 62 -8.95 4.11 -8.86
N GLU A 63 -9.29 5.38 -9.00
CA GLU A 63 -10.48 5.98 -8.38
C GLU A 63 -11.75 5.23 -8.81
N HIS A 64 -11.92 4.99 -10.11
CA HIS A 64 -13.07 4.27 -10.63
C HIS A 64 -13.21 2.89 -9.99
N ARG A 65 -12.11 2.12 -9.93
CA ARG A 65 -12.14 0.76 -9.36
C ARG A 65 -12.36 0.75 -7.85
N LEU A 66 -11.69 1.64 -7.12
CA LEU A 66 -11.83 1.74 -5.67
C LEU A 66 -13.24 2.21 -5.27
N ARG A 67 -13.86 3.08 -6.08
CA ARG A 67 -15.25 3.52 -5.88
C ARG A 67 -16.23 2.36 -6.01
N GLU A 68 -16.06 1.51 -7.01
CA GLU A 68 -16.86 0.28 -7.13
C GLU A 68 -16.69 -0.62 -5.91
N LEU A 69 -15.45 -0.81 -5.44
CA LEU A 69 -15.17 -1.65 -4.27
C LEU A 69 -15.79 -1.10 -2.99
N ALA A 70 -15.68 0.21 -2.74
CA ALA A 70 -16.31 0.85 -1.58
C ALA A 70 -17.85 0.73 -1.65
N PHE A 71 -18.44 0.86 -2.83
CA PHE A 71 -19.90 0.73 -3.00
C PHE A 71 -20.40 -0.71 -2.77
N LEU A 72 -19.64 -1.71 -3.25
CA LEU A 72 -20.00 -3.13 -3.11
C LEU A 72 -19.76 -3.67 -1.69
N ASN A 73 -18.85 -3.06 -0.93
CA ASN A 73 -18.48 -3.47 0.42
C ASN A 73 -18.90 -2.38 1.42
N SER A 74 -20.20 -2.27 1.68
CA SER A 74 -20.75 -1.26 2.59
C SER A 74 -20.06 -1.31 3.95
N GLY A 75 -19.70 -0.13 4.47
CA GLY A 75 -18.94 0.02 5.72
C GLY A 75 -17.42 -0.02 5.58
N VAL A 76 -16.86 -0.25 4.38
CA VAL A 76 -15.42 -0.04 4.13
C VAL A 76 -15.16 1.42 3.79
N HIS A 77 -14.18 2.02 4.45
CA HIS A 77 -13.67 3.35 4.13
C HIS A 77 -12.37 3.25 3.33
N ILE A 78 -12.35 3.83 2.13
CA ILE A 78 -11.17 3.85 1.26
C ILE A 78 -10.79 5.32 0.97
N THR A 79 -9.55 5.68 1.27
CA THR A 79 -8.97 6.97 0.88
C THR A 79 -7.93 6.73 -0.21
N LEU A 80 -8.09 7.39 -1.36
CA LEU A 80 -7.11 7.40 -2.45
C LEU A 80 -6.42 8.76 -2.49
N ARG A 81 -5.08 8.77 -2.44
CA ARG A 81 -4.25 9.99 -2.42
C ARG A 81 -3.16 9.91 -3.48
N ASP A 82 -2.97 10.99 -4.22
CA ASP A 82 -1.85 11.18 -5.14
C ASP A 82 -1.00 12.35 -4.69
N LEU A 83 0.24 12.02 -4.31
CA LEU A 83 1.23 12.95 -3.76
C LEU A 83 2.30 13.33 -4.80
N ARG A 84 2.10 13.04 -6.09
CA ARG A 84 3.08 13.35 -7.16
C ARG A 84 3.10 14.83 -7.55
N GLY A 85 1.97 15.53 -7.36
CA GLY A 85 1.82 16.96 -7.66
C GLY A 85 2.26 17.87 -6.51
N VAL A 86 2.24 19.20 -6.75
CA VAL A 86 2.49 20.20 -5.70
C VAL A 86 1.39 20.19 -4.66
N GLU A 87 0.14 20.07 -5.11
CA GLU A 87 -1.03 19.88 -4.26
C GLU A 87 -1.49 18.42 -4.33
N PRO A 88 -1.72 17.76 -3.18
CA PRO A 88 -2.28 16.41 -3.16
C PRO A 88 -3.65 16.35 -3.84
N ARG A 89 -3.87 15.36 -4.71
CA ARG A 89 -5.21 14.98 -5.16
C ARG A 89 -5.73 13.87 -4.25
N GLU A 90 -6.90 14.06 -3.67
CA GLU A 90 -7.45 13.17 -2.64
C GLU A 90 -8.95 12.96 -2.83
N VAL A 91 -9.41 11.73 -2.57
CA VAL A 91 -10.83 11.36 -2.56
C VAL A 91 -11.07 10.32 -1.48
N ASP A 92 -12.10 10.58 -0.67
CA ASP A 92 -12.63 9.67 0.34
C ASP A 92 -13.88 8.96 -0.19
N LEU A 93 -13.90 7.64 -0.04
CA LEU A 93 -14.94 6.75 -0.54
C LEU A 93 -15.49 5.95 0.65
N ALA A 94 -16.66 6.35 1.13
CA ALA A 94 -17.41 5.65 2.17
C ALA A 94 -18.89 5.64 1.79
N TYR A 95 -19.49 4.46 1.77
CA TYR A 95 -20.88 4.22 1.34
C TYR A 95 -21.63 3.37 2.36
#